data_AF-A0A413M8S9-F1
#
_entry.id   AF-A0A413M8S9-F1
#
_cell.length_a   1.000
_cell.length_b   1.000
_cell.length_c   1.000
_cell.angle_alpha   90.00
_cell.angle_beta   90.00
_cell.angle_gamma   90.00
#
_symmetry.space_group_name_H-M   'P 1'
#
loop_
_entity.id
_entity.type
_entity.pdbx_description
1 polymer ?
#
loop_
_entity_poly.entity_id
_entity_poly.type
_entity_poly.pdbx_seq_one_letter_code
_entity_poly.pdbx_strand_id
1 'polypeptide(L)'
;MCLHPQLQYQMARLIIRMVNSGINIVASTHSDIIIQHINNMCQLNGHYDENRAILNQMGLYSDDLISIDEISIYQFTDISGKTKVEKIVPDNNQFRVHSFSNALNNLLNQTLAVSDIICDEEK
;
A
#
# COMPACT_ATOMS: atom_id res chain seq x y z
N MET A 1 0.70 18.34 -1.95
CA MET A 1 0.54 18.12 -3.41
C MET A 1 0.63 16.61 -3.62
N CYS A 2 -0.48 15.94 -3.94
CA CYS A 2 -0.48 14.48 -4.08
C CYS A 2 0.12 14.11 -5.43
N LEU A 3 1.11 13.22 -5.42
CA LEU A 3 1.69 12.65 -6.62
C LEU A 3 0.59 11.92 -7.41
N HIS A 4 0.55 12.03 -8.74
CA HIS A 4 -0.43 11.29 -9.54
C HIS A 4 -0.30 9.78 -9.27
N PRO A 5 -1.41 9.00 -9.17
CA PRO A 5 -1.37 7.55 -8.91
C PRO A 5 -0.34 6.79 -9.76
N GLN A 6 -0.23 7.14 -11.03
CA GLN A 6 0.75 6.54 -11.95
C GLN A 6 2.21 6.83 -11.58
N LEU A 7 2.50 8.02 -11.05
CA LEU A 7 3.83 8.36 -10.57
C LEU A 7 4.13 7.66 -9.24
N GLN A 8 3.12 7.45 -8.38
CA GLN A 8 3.28 6.66 -7.14
C GLN A 8 3.61 5.20 -7.48
N TYR A 9 2.94 4.64 -8.49
CA TYR A 9 3.25 3.33 -9.04
C TYR A 9 4.69 3.24 -9.58
N GLN A 10 5.12 4.21 -10.39
CA GLN A 10 6.50 4.24 -10.89
C GLN A 10 7.53 4.37 -9.76
N MET A 11 7.22 5.17 -8.73
CA MET A 11 8.08 5.33 -7.58
C MET A 11 8.21 4.03 -6.78
N ALA A 12 7.12 3.28 -6.60
CA ALA A 12 7.16 1.97 -5.95
C ALA A 12 8.05 0.97 -6.71
N ARG A 13 7.93 0.92 -8.06
CA ARG A 13 8.82 0.10 -8.90
C ARG A 13 10.29 0.48 -8.77
N LEU A 14 10.58 1.78 -8.76
CA LEU A 14 11.95 2.27 -8.60
C LEU A 14 12.54 1.85 -7.25
N ILE A 15 11.76 1.98 -6.17
CA ILE A 15 12.17 1.55 -4.82
C ILE A 15 12.52 0.07 -4.81
N ILE A 16 11.68 -0.80 -5.38
CA ILE A 16 11.93 -2.24 -5.44
C ILE A 16 13.23 -2.54 -6.19
N ARG A 17 13.42 -1.95 -7.38
CA ARG A 17 14.64 -2.16 -8.18
C ARG A 17 15.90 -1.69 -7.46
N MET A 18 15.81 -0.59 -6.71
CA MET A 18 16.94 -0.12 -5.90
C MET A 18 17.27 -1.10 -4.77
N VAL A 19 16.27 -1.63 -4.06
CA VAL A 19 16.48 -2.66 -3.04
C VAL A 19 17.12 -3.90 -3.64
N ASN A 20 16.60 -4.40 -4.76
CA ASN A 20 17.18 -5.54 -5.48
C ASN A 20 18.60 -5.29 -6.01
N SER A 21 19.00 -4.02 -6.16
CA SER A 21 20.37 -3.62 -6.49
C SER A 21 21.30 -3.52 -5.27
N GLY A 22 20.83 -3.94 -4.09
CA GLY A 22 21.57 -3.90 -2.82
C GLY A 22 21.51 -2.57 -2.07
N ILE A 23 20.59 -1.67 -2.45
CA ILE A 23 20.43 -0.36 -1.79
C ILE A 23 19.38 -0.46 -0.68
N ASN A 24 19.80 -0.22 0.56
CA ASN A 24 18.87 -0.14 1.70
C ASN A 24 18.07 1.15 1.65
N ILE A 25 16.74 1.04 1.63
CA ILE A 25 15.82 2.19 1.57
C ILE A 25 14.98 2.26 2.85
N VAL A 26 14.91 3.46 3.42
CA VAL A 26 13.97 3.80 4.50
C VAL A 26 13.13 4.98 4.02
N ALA A 27 11.81 4.81 4.02
CA ALA A 27 10.88 5.84 3.57
C ALA A 27 9.61 5.85 4.44
N SER A 28 9.08 7.04 4.71
CA SER A 28 7.74 7.23 5.27
C SER A 28 6.76 7.55 4.15
N THR A 29 5.59 6.89 4.14
CA THR A 29 4.58 7.12 3.12
C THR A 29 3.16 7.02 3.68
N HIS A 30 2.26 7.84 3.15
CA HIS A 30 0.80 7.71 3.31
C HIS A 30 0.13 7.12 2.07
N SER A 31 0.92 6.71 1.06
CA SER A 31 0.40 6.16 -0.18
C SER A 31 0.09 4.68 -0.01
N ASP A 32 -1.20 4.37 0.01
CA ASP A 32 -1.66 2.98 -0.05
C ASP A 32 -1.30 2.33 -1.41
N ILE A 33 -1.15 3.13 -2.48
CA ILE A 33 -0.75 2.64 -3.81
C ILE A 33 0.66 2.03 -3.78
N ILE A 34 1.60 2.67 -3.09
CA ILE A 34 2.98 2.14 -2.96
C ILE A 34 2.95 0.80 -2.22
N ILE A 35 2.23 0.73 -1.10
CA ILE A 35 2.14 -0.50 -0.30
C ILE A 35 1.43 -1.61 -1.07
N GLN A 36 0.34 -1.29 -1.77
CA GLN A 36 -0.39 -2.25 -2.60
C GLN A 36 0.49 -2.77 -3.74
N HIS A 37 1.29 -1.92 -4.38
CA HIS A 37 2.21 -2.35 -5.42
C HIS A 37 3.27 -3.31 -4.86
N ILE A 38 3.85 -3.00 -3.71
CA ILE A 38 4.79 -3.88 -3.01
C ILE A 38 4.15 -5.24 -2.70
N ASN A 39 2.93 -5.25 -2.16
CA ASN A 39 2.18 -6.50 -1.89
C ASN A 39 1.97 -7.34 -3.16
N ASN A 40 1.65 -6.70 -4.29
CA ASN A 40 1.48 -7.40 -5.56
C ASN A 40 2.81 -8.02 -6.02
N MET A 41 3.91 -7.27 -5.94
CA MET A 41 5.23 -7.77 -6.33
C MET A 41 5.72 -8.90 -5.40
N CYS A 42 5.41 -8.83 -4.10
CA CYS A 42 5.70 -9.91 -3.13
C CYS A 42 4.97 -11.21 -3.46
N GLN A 43 3.70 -11.11 -3.85
CA GLN A 43 2.89 -12.28 -4.24
C GLN A 43 3.36 -12.88 -5.57
N LEU A 44 3.70 -12.03 -6.54
CA LEU A 44 4.20 -12.47 -7.83
C LEU A 44 5.58 -13.12 -7.74
N ASN A 45 6.41 -12.72 -6.78
CA ASN A 45 7.72 -13.33 -6.56
C ASN A 45 7.62 -14.85 -6.32
N GLY A 46 6.61 -15.28 -5.55
CA GLY A 46 6.37 -16.72 -5.30
C GLY A 46 5.83 -17.51 -6.50
N HIS A 47 5.37 -16.83 -7.57
CA HIS A 47 4.73 -17.44 -8.73
C HIS A 47 5.42 -17.07 -10.06
N TYR A 48 6.62 -16.49 -10.00
CA TYR A 48 7.28 -15.89 -11.17
C TYR A 48 7.58 -16.92 -12.26
N ASP A 49 8.16 -18.06 -11.88
CA ASP A 49 8.63 -19.04 -12.86
C ASP A 49 7.50 -19.66 -13.68
N GLU A 50 6.34 -19.89 -13.06
CA GLU A 50 5.15 -20.43 -13.71
C GLU A 50 4.47 -19.41 -14.63
N ASN A 51 4.63 -18.11 -14.35
CA ASN A 51 3.90 -17.01 -15.02
C ASN A 51 4.80 -16.07 -15.83
N ARG A 52 6.07 -16.44 -16.04
CA ARG A 52 7.10 -15.58 -16.65
C ARG A 52 6.66 -14.96 -17.98
N ALA A 53 6.01 -15.72 -18.84
CA ALA A 53 5.56 -15.24 -20.16
C ALA A 53 4.53 -14.11 -20.05
N ILE A 54 3.57 -14.24 -19.11
CA ILE A 54 2.51 -13.25 -18.89
C ILE A 54 3.08 -11.99 -18.22
N LEU A 55 3.97 -12.17 -17.24
CA LEU A 55 4.62 -11.06 -16.55
C LEU A 55 5.50 -10.23 -17.49
N ASN A 56 6.24 -10.89 -18.38
CA ASN A 56 7.02 -10.22 -19.40
C ASN A 56 6.15 -9.42 -20.39
N GLN A 57 4.95 -9.91 -20.75
CA GLN A 57 4.00 -9.15 -21.58
C GLN A 57 3.47 -7.91 -20.86
N MET A 58 3.40 -7.94 -19.52
CA MET A 58 3.04 -6.80 -18.68
C MET A 58 4.24 -5.85 -18.41
N GLY A 59 5.43 -6.16 -18.92
CA GLY A 59 6.65 -5.37 -18.68
C GLY A 59 7.19 -5.48 -17.26
N LEU A 60 6.86 -6.57 -16.56
CA LEU A 60 7.36 -6.91 -15.23
C LEU A 60 8.46 -7.97 -15.35
N TYR A 61 9.62 -7.66 -14.77
CA TYR A 61 10.79 -8.53 -14.78
C TYR A 61 11.12 -9.01 -13.37
N SER A 62 12.08 -9.94 -13.23
CA SER A 62 12.58 -10.40 -11.92
C SER A 62 12.97 -9.25 -11.01
N ASP A 63 13.57 -8.19 -11.56
CA ASP A 63 14.06 -7.03 -10.81
C ASP A 63 12.94 -6.13 -10.29
N ASP A 64 11.70 -6.31 -10.79
CA ASP A 64 10.50 -5.63 -10.29
C ASP A 64 9.84 -6.40 -9.14
N LEU A 65 10.30 -7.62 -8.82
CA LEU A 65 9.76 -8.46 -7.75
C LEU A 65 10.57 -8.31 -6.48
N ILE A 66 10.00 -8.60 -5.32
CA ILE A 66 10.68 -8.47 -4.04
C ILE A 66 10.23 -9.55 -3.08
N SER A 67 11.12 -10.04 -2.21
CA SER A 67 10.72 -10.97 -1.16
C SER A 67 10.08 -10.21 0.00
N ILE A 68 9.09 -10.84 0.64
CA ILE A 68 8.46 -10.28 1.84
C ILE A 68 9.47 -10.09 2.98
N ASP A 69 10.52 -10.91 3.02
CA ASP A 69 11.56 -10.90 4.05
C ASP A 69 12.49 -9.68 3.95
N GLU A 70 12.60 -9.09 2.75
CA GLU A 70 13.40 -7.89 2.48
C GLU A 70 12.67 -6.60 2.91
N ILE A 71 11.42 -6.73 3.39
CA ILE A 71 10.54 -5.59 3.68
C ILE A 71 10.11 -5.62 5.14
N SER A 72 10.13 -4.46 5.78
CA SER A 72 9.50 -4.25 7.08
C SER A 72 8.70 -2.96 7.07
N ILE A 73 7.40 -3.06 7.38
CA ILE A 73 6.48 -1.93 7.44
C ILE A 73 6.13 -1.63 8.89
N TYR A 74 6.12 -0.33 9.21
CA TYR A 74 5.75 0.19 10.52
C TYR A 74 4.61 1.20 10.37
N GLN A 75 3.54 1.01 11.13
CA GLN A 75 2.43 1.94 11.21
C GLN A 75 2.63 2.92 12.35
N PHE A 76 2.40 4.19 12.06
CA PHE A 76 2.41 5.27 13.03
C PHE A 76 0.97 5.65 13.34
N THR A 77 0.57 5.52 14.60
CA THR A 77 -0.78 5.83 15.08
C THR A 77 -0.70 6.87 16.19
N ASP A 78 -1.50 7.93 16.10
CA ASP A 78 -1.62 8.90 17.20
C ASP A 78 -2.55 8.34 18.28
N ILE A 79 -2.06 8.30 19.51
CA ILE A 79 -2.80 7.91 20.70
C ILE A 79 -2.60 9.01 21.74
N SER A 80 -3.61 9.87 21.89
CA SER A 80 -3.66 10.92 22.92
C SER A 80 -2.44 11.85 22.91
N GLY A 81 -1.97 12.27 21.74
CA GLY A 81 -0.84 13.19 21.58
C GLY A 81 0.53 12.51 21.66
N LYS A 82 0.57 11.17 21.62
CA LYS A 82 1.79 10.36 21.49
C LYS A 82 1.70 9.48 20.26
N THR A 83 2.81 9.32 19.56
CA THR A 83 2.88 8.40 18.42
C THR A 83 3.25 6.99 18.90
N LYS A 84 2.35 6.04 18.69
CA LYS A 84 2.65 4.61 18.80
C LYS A 84 3.16 4.10 17.45
N VAL A 85 4.24 3.34 17.47
CA VAL A 85 4.81 2.70 16.28
C VAL A 85 4.62 1.20 16.39
N GLU A 86 3.96 0.58 15.41
CA GLU A 86 3.66 -0.85 15.40
C GLU A 86 4.19 -1.49 14.13
N LYS A 87 4.94 -2.60 14.26
CA LYS A 87 5.37 -3.37 13.10
C LYS A 87 4.18 -4.14 12.55
N ILE A 88 3.92 -4.00 11.25
CA ILE A 88 2.90 -4.79 10.56
C ILE A 88 3.50 -6.14 10.20
N VAL A 89 2.87 -7.21 10.67
CA VAL A 89 3.23 -8.58 10.30
C VAL A 89 2.53 -8.92 8.97
N PRO A 90 3.25 -9.42 7.96
CA PRO A 90 2.62 -9.81 6.70
C PRO A 90 1.73 -11.04 6.91
N ASP A 91 0.55 -11.01 6.29
CA ASP A 91 -0.40 -12.12 6.24
C ASP A 91 -0.48 -12.59 4.77
N ASN A 92 -0.13 -13.85 4.50
CA ASN A 92 -0.05 -14.41 3.15
C ASN A 92 0.73 -13.53 2.14
N ASN A 93 1.94 -13.08 2.50
CA ASN A 93 2.77 -12.16 1.71
C ASN A 93 2.12 -10.79 1.42
N GLN A 94 1.17 -10.36 2.25
CA GLN A 94 0.54 -9.04 2.13
C GLN A 94 0.62 -8.28 3.45
N PHE A 95 1.03 -7.02 3.37
CA PHE A 95 0.94 -6.07 4.46
C PHE A 95 -0.42 -5.37 4.41
N ARG A 96 -1.27 -5.60 5.41
CA ARG A 96 -2.56 -4.92 5.53
C ARG A 96 -2.36 -3.60 6.28
N VAL A 97 -2.49 -2.48 5.56
CA VAL A 97 -2.49 -1.14 6.14
C VAL A 97 -3.90 -0.59 6.08
N HIS A 98 -4.44 -0.17 7.23
CA HIS A 98 -5.84 0.26 7.33
C HIS A 98 -6.06 1.75 7.03
N SER A 99 -5.03 2.51 6.63
CA SER A 99 -5.11 3.95 6.39
C SER A 99 -6.21 4.33 5.38
N PHE A 100 -6.21 3.67 4.21
CA PHE A 100 -7.23 3.92 3.19
C PHE A 100 -8.64 3.58 3.67
N SER A 101 -8.80 2.39 4.26
CA SER A 101 -10.08 1.90 4.75
C SER A 101 -10.65 2.83 5.82
N ASN A 102 -9.81 3.35 6.70
CA ASN A 102 -10.22 4.31 7.73
C ASN A 102 -10.69 5.63 7.12
N ALA A 103 -9.97 6.15 6.12
CA ALA A 103 -10.39 7.36 5.42
C ALA A 103 -11.72 7.18 4.68
N LEU A 104 -11.91 6.04 4.00
CA LEU A 104 -13.15 5.70 3.31
C LEU A 104 -14.32 5.53 4.29
N ASN A 105 -14.09 4.84 5.41
CA ASN A 105 -15.10 4.66 6.46
C ASN A 105 -15.52 6.01 7.06
N ASN A 106 -14.58 6.92 7.27
CA ASN A 106 -14.89 8.26 7.76
C ASN A 106 -15.75 9.06 6.77
N LEU A 107 -15.43 8.97 5.47
CA LEU A 107 -16.25 9.60 4.43
C LEU A 107 -17.66 8.99 4.36
N LEU A 108 -17.77 7.67 4.40
CA LEU A 108 -19.06 6.97 4.42
C LEU A 108 -19.90 7.39 5.63
N ASN A 109 -19.30 7.45 6.82
CA ASN A 109 -19.98 7.92 8.03
C ASN A 109 -20.46 9.37 7.90
N GLN A 110 -19.66 10.24 7.28
CA GLN A 110 -20.07 11.62 7.00
C GLN A 110 -21.24 11.67 6.00
N THR A 111 -21.20 10.89 4.92
CA THR A 111 -22.29 10.83 3.93
C THR A 111 -23.58 10.32 4.56
N LEU A 112 -23.51 9.28 5.40
CA LEU A 112 -24.68 8.77 6.14
C LEU A 112 -25.26 9.85 7.06
N ALA A 113 -24.42 10.52 7.85
CA ALA A 113 -24.86 11.60 8.73
C ALA A 113 -25.54 12.76 7.98
N VAL A 114 -25.02 13.13 6.80
CA VAL A 114 -25.65 14.16 5.95
C VAL A 114 -27.00 13.67 5.42
N SER A 115 -27.09 12.40 5.01
CA SER A 115 -28.35 11.81 4.54
C SER A 115 -29.42 11.80 5.63
N ASP A 116 -29.05 11.43 6.85
CA ASP A 116 -29.95 11.41 8.00
C ASP A 116 -30.50 12.81 8.32
N ILE A 117 -29.64 13.85 8.27
CA ILE A 117 -30.05 15.24 8.46
C ILE A 117 -31.04 15.69 7.38
N ILE A 118 -30.77 15.40 6.10
CA ILE A 118 -31.65 15.80 4.99
C ILE A 118 -33.01 15.08 5.09
N CYS A 119 -33.04 13.81 5.47
CA CYS A 119 -34.29 13.07 5.64
C CYS A 119 -35.13 13.52 6.85
N ASP A 120 -34.51 14.08 7.89
CA ASP A 120 -35.22 14.64 9.04
C ASP A 120 -35.78 16.05 8.79
N GLU A 121 -35.24 16.83 7.83
CA GLU A 121 -35.75 18.15 7.45
C GLU A 121 -36.99 18.09 6.52
N GLU A 122 -37.31 16.95 5.92
CA GLU A 122 -38.49 16.75 5.06
C GLU A 122 -39.77 16.27 5.81
N LYS A 123 -39.77 16.27 7.15
CA LYS A 123 -40.94 15.96 8.01
C LYS A 123 -41.51 17.19 8.71
#